data_AF-F6FG15-F1
#
_entry.id   AF-F6FG15-F1
#
_cell.length_a   1.000
_cell.length_b   1.000
_cell.length_c   1.000
_cell.angle_alpha   90.00
_cell.angle_beta   90.00
_cell.angle_gamma   90.00
#
_symmetry.space_group_name_H-M   'P 1'
#
loop_
_entity.id
_entity.type
_entity.pdbx_description
1 polymer ?
#
loop_
_entity_poly.entity_id
_entity_poly.type
_entity_poly.pdbx_seq_one_letter_code
_entity_poly.pdbx_strand_id
1 'polypeptide(L)'
;MPSPANLAGLGAVGALSAAGGMGALYFGTKETIYDYVHHRVLGDSDEFDDSWQQKFGAMKNKTGEFEHIKNKEDLRGWCRRSYLRTYRSLLQPSNDSFLAKVEENCIQPLAEKIGESLSKEDADHKTNYKKLKDYSGELPRALKKIKESLKDEPQDNDLKDFKAWCNSTSKKPYKGKDDSTFQLMETFCKK
;
A
#
# COMPACT_ATOMS: atom_id res chain seq x y z
N MET A 1 -34.50 -68.81 23.45
CA MET A 1 -35.46 -68.22 22.49
C MET A 1 -35.32 -66.70 22.57
N PRO A 2 -35.41 -65.99 21.44
CA PRO A 2 -34.28 -65.29 20.82
C PRO A 2 -34.26 -63.76 21.00
N SER A 3 -33.11 -63.16 20.68
CA SER A 3 -32.85 -61.76 20.25
C SER A 3 -33.85 -61.27 19.18
N PRO A 4 -33.92 -59.99 18.74
CA PRO A 4 -32.93 -58.90 18.90
C PRO A 4 -33.49 -57.47 19.12
N ALA A 5 -32.61 -56.54 19.52
CA ALA A 5 -32.64 -55.17 18.98
C ALA A 5 -31.25 -54.55 19.14
N ASN A 6 -30.38 -54.83 18.18
CA ASN A 6 -29.36 -53.87 17.78
C ASN A 6 -30.08 -52.77 16.99
N LEU A 7 -30.05 -51.53 17.46
CA LEU A 7 -30.00 -50.38 16.56
C LEU A 7 -29.16 -49.27 17.19
N ALA A 8 -27.90 -49.28 16.76
CA ALA A 8 -27.07 -48.13 16.44
C ALA A 8 -27.60 -46.74 16.82
N GLY A 9 -26.83 -46.06 17.68
CA GLY A 9 -26.87 -44.62 17.87
C GLY A 9 -25.52 -44.15 18.37
N LEU A 10 -24.53 -44.11 17.48
CA LEU A 10 -23.28 -43.40 17.67
C LEU A 10 -23.58 -41.94 18.05
N GLY A 11 -23.20 -41.55 19.26
CA GLY A 11 -23.26 -40.18 19.76
C GLY A 11 -22.38 -40.07 20.99
N ALA A 12 -21.10 -40.36 20.83
CA ALA A 12 -20.12 -40.23 21.89
C ALA A 12 -19.86 -38.75 22.21
N VAL A 13 -19.75 -38.48 23.52
CA VAL A 13 -19.14 -37.30 24.16
C VAL A 13 -19.97 -36.00 24.02
N GLY A 14 -20.49 -35.36 25.06
CA GLY A 14 -20.22 -35.44 26.48
C GLY A 14 -20.48 -34.04 27.05
N ALA A 15 -21.45 -33.96 27.95
CA ALA A 15 -21.87 -32.83 28.79
C ALA A 15 -20.97 -31.57 28.84
N LEU A 16 -21.52 -30.46 28.34
CA LEU A 16 -21.26 -29.12 28.87
C LEU A 16 -21.64 -29.11 30.36
N SER A 17 -20.65 -29.19 31.25
CA SER A 17 -20.85 -28.93 32.68
C SER A 17 -19.89 -27.84 33.11
N ALA A 18 -20.48 -26.70 33.46
CA ALA A 18 -19.81 -25.49 33.88
C ALA A 18 -19.22 -25.68 35.28
N ALA A 19 -17.90 -25.81 35.38
CA ALA A 19 -17.16 -25.51 36.61
C ALA A 19 -15.66 -25.36 36.29
N GLY A 20 -15.19 -24.11 36.20
CA GLY A 20 -13.79 -23.76 36.42
C GLY A 20 -12.80 -24.07 35.28
N GLY A 21 -12.55 -23.07 34.43
CA GLY A 21 -11.22 -22.93 33.83
C GLY A 21 -11.05 -23.28 32.36
N MET A 22 -12.08 -23.17 31.51
CA MET A 22 -11.83 -22.92 30.08
C MET A 22 -11.53 -21.44 29.84
N GLY A 23 -10.45 -20.96 30.45
CA GLY A 23 -9.76 -19.74 30.02
C GLY A 23 -8.94 -20.03 28.77
N ALA A 24 -9.56 -20.64 27.75
CA ALA A 24 -8.96 -20.80 26.44
C ALA A 24 -8.91 -19.40 25.81
N LEU A 25 -7.81 -18.69 26.11
CA LEU A 25 -7.24 -17.55 25.41
C LEU A 25 -8.17 -16.95 24.34
N TYR A 26 -9.09 -16.09 24.80
CA TYR A 26 -9.97 -15.26 23.98
C TYR A 26 -9.20 -14.10 23.30
N PHE A 27 -7.96 -14.33 22.87
CA PHE A 27 -7.19 -13.37 22.09
C PHE A 27 -7.52 -13.52 20.61
N GLY A 28 -8.78 -13.22 20.28
CA GLY A 28 -9.24 -13.10 18.90
C GLY A 28 -8.49 -11.96 18.21
N THR A 29 -7.80 -12.30 17.12
CA THR A 29 -6.95 -11.42 16.29
C THR A 29 -7.69 -10.19 15.81
N LYS A 30 -7.63 -9.11 16.59
CA LYS A 30 -8.11 -7.79 16.17
C LYS A 30 -7.06 -7.20 15.23
N GLU A 31 -7.40 -7.10 13.96
CA GLU A 31 -6.53 -6.47 12.97
C GLU A 31 -6.94 -5.00 12.82
N THR A 32 -5.96 -4.11 12.92
CA THR A 32 -6.12 -2.68 12.78
C THR A 32 -5.84 -2.24 11.34
N ILE A 33 -6.26 -1.03 10.98
CA ILE A 33 -5.89 -0.46 9.68
C ILE A 33 -4.37 -0.33 9.55
N TYR A 34 -3.67 0.00 10.64
CA TYR A 34 -2.20 0.05 10.66
C TYR A 34 -1.56 -1.26 10.17
N ASP A 35 -2.12 -2.41 10.53
CA ASP A 35 -1.59 -3.72 10.11
C ASP A 35 -1.61 -3.90 8.59
N TYR A 36 -2.51 -3.20 7.89
CA TYR A 36 -2.65 -3.25 6.43
C TYR A 36 -1.86 -2.16 5.71
N VAL A 37 -1.83 -0.94 6.24
CA VAL A 37 -1.15 0.19 5.59
C VAL A 37 0.31 0.30 6.02
N HIS A 38 0.64 -0.11 7.23
CA HIS A 38 1.97 -0.18 7.83
C HIS A 38 2.87 1.02 7.42
N HIS A 39 3.95 0.75 6.70
CA HIS A 39 5.00 1.71 6.32
C HIS A 39 4.68 2.47 5.03
N ARG A 40 3.46 2.29 4.49
CA ARG A 40 3.00 2.98 3.28
C ARG A 40 2.46 4.37 3.60
N VAL A 41 2.18 4.65 4.87
CA VAL A 41 1.63 5.93 5.31
C VAL A 41 2.64 7.06 5.12
N LEU A 42 2.14 8.25 4.80
CA LEU A 42 2.97 9.46 4.79
C LEU A 42 3.60 9.69 6.16
N GLY A 43 4.87 10.12 6.14
CA GLY A 43 5.60 10.42 7.35
C GLY A 43 5.15 11.72 8.03
N ASP A 44 5.74 11.94 9.19
CA ASP A 44 5.36 12.99 10.13
C ASP A 44 6.40 14.13 10.23
N SER A 45 7.55 13.97 9.57
CA SER A 45 8.58 15.01 9.47
C SER A 45 8.16 16.14 8.52
N ASP A 46 8.82 17.29 8.65
CA ASP A 46 8.58 18.48 7.83
C ASP A 46 8.82 18.23 6.32
N GLU A 47 9.60 17.21 5.97
CA GLU A 47 9.81 16.81 4.56
C GLU A 47 8.50 16.36 3.86
N PHE A 48 7.50 15.94 4.63
CA PHE A 48 6.19 15.50 4.12
C PHE A 48 5.15 16.64 4.12
N ASP A 49 5.53 17.85 4.52
CA ASP A 49 4.58 18.95 4.65
C ASP A 49 3.89 19.29 3.32
N ASP A 50 4.65 19.36 2.23
CA ASP A 50 4.14 19.52 0.87
C ASP A 50 3.19 18.37 0.47
N SER A 51 3.52 17.15 0.90
CA SER A 51 2.72 15.95 0.60
C SER A 51 1.38 15.98 1.33
N TRP A 52 1.37 16.41 2.60
CA TRP A 52 0.15 16.63 3.36
C TRP A 52 -0.69 17.78 2.76
N GLN A 53 -0.04 18.85 2.32
CA GLN A 53 -0.70 19.96 1.64
C GLN A 53 -1.37 19.51 0.33
N GLN A 54 -0.68 18.71 -0.49
CA GLN A 54 -1.23 18.14 -1.72
C GLN A 54 -2.43 17.22 -1.45
N LYS A 55 -2.32 16.30 -0.48
CA LYS A 55 -3.42 15.40 -0.09
C LYS A 55 -4.62 16.16 0.44
N PHE A 56 -4.40 17.18 1.24
CA PHE A 56 -5.45 18.05 1.73
C PHE A 56 -6.15 18.79 0.58
N GLY A 57 -5.40 19.32 -0.38
CA GLY A 57 -5.95 19.95 -1.58
C GLY A 57 -6.82 19.00 -2.41
N ALA A 58 -6.39 17.75 -2.61
CA ALA A 58 -7.15 16.74 -3.36
C ALA A 58 -8.41 16.28 -2.60
N MET A 59 -8.32 16.17 -1.28
CA MET A 59 -9.44 15.73 -0.43
C MET A 59 -10.55 16.77 -0.36
N LYS A 60 -10.23 18.08 -0.28
CA LYS A 60 -11.23 19.17 -0.16
C LYS A 60 -12.36 19.14 -1.19
N ASN A 61 -12.11 18.55 -2.34
CA ASN A 61 -13.09 18.46 -3.41
C ASN A 61 -14.12 17.34 -3.19
N LYS A 62 -14.03 16.59 -2.08
CA LYS A 62 -14.93 15.48 -1.72
C LYS A 62 -15.86 15.91 -0.59
N THR A 63 -17.16 15.92 -0.85
CA THR A 63 -18.19 16.37 0.11
C THR A 63 -18.57 15.30 1.14
N GLY A 64 -19.01 15.73 2.34
CA GLY A 64 -19.74 14.93 3.32
C GLY A 64 -18.93 14.37 4.50
N GLU A 65 -17.86 13.61 4.27
CA GLU A 65 -17.20 12.85 5.37
C GLU A 65 -16.03 13.59 6.04
N PHE A 66 -15.47 14.57 5.35
CA PHE A 66 -14.28 15.31 5.78
C PHE A 66 -14.58 16.77 6.15
N GLU A 67 -15.83 17.11 6.44
CA GLU A 67 -16.25 18.50 6.79
C GLU A 67 -15.52 19.07 8.02
N HIS A 68 -15.07 18.19 8.92
CA HIS A 68 -14.31 18.56 10.10
C HIS A 68 -12.80 18.77 9.85
N ILE A 69 -12.31 18.47 8.65
CA ILE A 69 -10.90 18.59 8.27
C ILE A 69 -10.69 19.93 7.57
N LYS A 70 -10.15 20.93 8.30
CA LYS A 70 -10.05 22.33 7.84
C LYS A 70 -8.66 22.71 7.34
N ASN A 71 -7.65 21.93 7.67
CA ASN A 71 -6.26 22.12 7.24
C ASN A 71 -5.53 20.77 7.07
N LYS A 72 -4.27 20.82 6.65
CA LYS A 72 -3.45 19.61 6.46
C LYS A 72 -3.14 18.91 7.79
N GLU A 73 -3.05 19.65 8.89
CA GLU A 73 -2.81 19.14 10.23
C GLU A 73 -4.00 18.31 10.73
N ASP A 74 -5.23 18.74 10.44
CA ASP A 74 -6.45 18.02 10.71
C ASP A 74 -6.51 16.71 9.93
N LEU A 75 -6.09 16.74 8.65
CA LEU A 75 -6.04 15.54 7.79
C LEU A 75 -5.03 14.54 8.34
N ARG A 76 -3.83 15.03 8.66
CA ARG A 76 -2.77 14.23 9.28
C ARG A 76 -3.22 13.64 10.62
N GLY A 77 -3.92 14.43 11.44
CA GLY A 77 -4.53 13.97 12.69
C GLY A 77 -5.61 12.92 12.48
N TRP A 78 -6.44 13.08 11.45
CA TRP A 78 -7.44 12.08 11.06
C TRP A 78 -6.77 10.77 10.65
N CYS A 79 -5.75 10.82 9.79
CA CYS A 79 -4.97 9.65 9.36
C CYS A 79 -4.37 8.88 10.54
N ARG A 80 -3.71 9.57 11.47
CA ARG A 80 -3.15 8.97 12.70
C ARG A 80 -4.22 8.24 13.52
N ARG A 81 -5.40 8.84 13.71
CA ARG A 81 -6.52 8.20 14.44
C ARG A 81 -7.10 7.03 13.66
N SER A 82 -7.16 7.12 12.33
CA SER A 82 -7.69 6.09 11.45
C SER A 82 -6.87 4.80 11.51
N TYR A 83 -5.55 4.88 11.67
CA TYR A 83 -4.68 3.71 11.77
C TYR A 83 -5.01 2.80 12.97
N LEU A 84 -5.50 3.38 14.06
CA LEU A 84 -5.86 2.65 15.28
C LEU A 84 -7.26 2.00 15.21
N ARG A 85 -8.03 2.27 14.15
CA ARG A 85 -9.36 1.67 13.99
C ARG A 85 -9.25 0.20 13.59
N THR A 86 -10.21 -0.59 14.06
CA THR A 86 -10.37 -1.98 13.66
C THR A 86 -10.67 -2.06 12.16
N TYR A 87 -9.85 -2.81 11.43
CA TYR A 87 -10.15 -3.19 10.06
C TYR A 87 -11.06 -4.42 10.05
N ARG A 88 -10.67 -5.47 10.80
CA ARG A 88 -11.38 -6.74 10.88
C ARG A 88 -11.26 -7.34 12.27
N SER A 89 -12.27 -8.09 12.69
CA SER A 89 -12.20 -8.96 13.86
C SER A 89 -13.03 -10.24 13.63
N LEU A 90 -13.03 -11.16 14.60
CA LEU A 90 -13.86 -12.38 14.52
C LEU A 90 -15.37 -12.08 14.47
N LEU A 91 -15.81 -10.95 15.00
CA LEU A 91 -17.23 -10.56 15.10
C LEU A 91 -17.61 -9.45 14.11
N GLN A 92 -16.65 -8.89 13.37
CA GLN A 92 -16.87 -7.78 12.45
C GLN A 92 -16.21 -8.08 11.10
N PRO A 93 -16.95 -7.99 9.98
CA PRO A 93 -16.37 -8.15 8.66
C PRO A 93 -15.33 -7.06 8.37
N SER A 94 -14.52 -7.27 7.34
CA SER A 94 -13.54 -6.28 6.87
C SER A 94 -14.21 -4.95 6.55
N ASN A 95 -13.57 -3.86 6.98
CA ASN A 95 -14.00 -2.52 6.64
C ASN A 95 -13.20 -2.00 5.43
N ASP A 96 -13.39 -2.65 4.28
CA ASP A 96 -12.67 -2.35 3.05
C ASP A 96 -12.91 -0.92 2.55
N SER A 97 -14.13 -0.41 2.73
CA SER A 97 -14.44 1.00 2.41
C SER A 97 -13.63 1.98 3.25
N PHE A 98 -13.46 1.71 4.55
CA PHE A 98 -12.64 2.58 5.40
C PHE A 98 -11.16 2.44 5.09
N LEU A 99 -10.66 1.22 4.84
CA LEU A 99 -9.28 1.00 4.41
C LEU A 99 -8.98 1.78 3.12
N ALA A 100 -9.85 1.70 2.11
CA ALA A 100 -9.68 2.43 0.86
C ALA A 100 -9.61 3.95 1.08
N LYS A 101 -10.44 4.51 1.99
CA LYS A 101 -10.38 5.93 2.35
C LYS A 101 -9.05 6.30 3.01
N VAL A 102 -8.53 5.43 3.89
CA VAL A 102 -7.23 5.65 4.52
C VAL A 102 -6.11 5.58 3.49
N GLU A 103 -6.11 4.58 2.61
CA GLU A 103 -5.13 4.48 1.54
C GLU A 103 -5.17 5.72 0.63
N GLU A 104 -6.34 6.16 0.22
CA GLU A 104 -6.51 7.30 -0.68
C GLU A 104 -6.01 8.63 -0.07
N ASN A 105 -6.32 8.87 1.21
CA ASN A 105 -6.10 10.18 1.83
C ASN A 105 -4.82 10.26 2.69
N CYS A 106 -4.23 9.12 3.05
CA CYS A 106 -3.07 9.06 3.95
C CYS A 106 -1.81 8.45 3.32
N ILE A 107 -1.91 7.89 2.11
CA ILE A 107 -0.78 7.36 1.35
C ILE A 107 -0.66 8.18 0.07
N GLN A 108 0.52 8.72 -0.20
CA GLN A 108 0.80 9.38 -1.47
C GLN A 108 1.60 8.46 -2.39
N PRO A 109 1.05 8.04 -3.54
CA PRO A 109 1.84 7.39 -4.58
C PRO A 109 2.95 8.29 -5.13
N LEU A 110 4.07 7.70 -5.56
CA LEU A 110 5.17 8.41 -6.20
C LEU A 110 4.70 9.19 -7.45
N ALA A 111 3.72 8.67 -8.20
CA ALA A 111 3.12 9.35 -9.34
C ALA A 111 2.48 10.69 -8.96
N GLU A 112 1.76 10.74 -7.84
CA GLU A 112 1.15 11.98 -7.34
C GLU A 112 2.22 12.97 -6.88
N LYS A 113 3.28 12.48 -6.21
CA LYS A 113 4.36 13.32 -5.72
C LYS A 113 5.19 13.94 -6.86
N ILE A 114 5.50 13.15 -7.90
CA ILE A 114 6.26 13.58 -9.07
C ILE A 114 5.38 14.47 -9.98
N GLY A 115 4.08 14.17 -10.05
CA GLY A 115 3.11 14.97 -10.79
C GLY A 115 3.34 14.96 -12.30
N GLU A 116 3.15 16.12 -12.94
CA GLU A 116 3.21 16.27 -14.40
C GLU A 116 4.60 16.06 -14.99
N SER A 117 5.64 16.11 -14.15
CA SER A 117 7.01 15.79 -14.55
C SER A 117 7.20 14.30 -14.82
N LEU A 118 6.24 13.42 -14.47
CA LEU A 118 6.35 12.01 -14.82
C LEU A 118 6.25 11.84 -16.34
N SER A 119 7.23 11.16 -16.90
CA SER A 119 7.32 10.82 -18.32
C SER A 119 6.10 9.99 -18.74
N LYS A 120 5.46 10.43 -19.82
CA LYS A 120 4.37 9.69 -20.49
C LYS A 120 4.70 9.41 -21.95
N GLU A 121 5.66 10.16 -22.50
CA GLU A 121 6.04 10.10 -23.92
C GLU A 121 7.17 9.10 -24.15
N ASP A 122 7.19 8.53 -25.34
CA ASP A 122 8.21 7.55 -25.73
C ASP A 122 9.60 8.17 -25.90
N ALA A 123 9.67 9.44 -26.32
CA ALA A 123 10.92 10.17 -26.47
C ALA A 123 11.63 10.37 -25.13
N ASP A 124 10.87 10.75 -24.09
CA ASP A 124 11.36 10.93 -22.72
C ASP A 124 11.87 9.58 -22.18
N HIS A 125 11.08 8.51 -22.34
CA HIS A 125 11.50 7.17 -21.94
C HIS A 125 12.75 6.68 -22.68
N LYS A 126 12.90 6.94 -23.99
CA LYS A 126 14.11 6.60 -24.75
C LYS A 126 15.34 7.32 -24.20
N THR A 127 15.20 8.61 -23.90
CA THR A 127 16.28 9.43 -23.32
C THR A 127 16.66 8.91 -21.94
N ASN A 128 15.68 8.65 -21.08
CA ASN A 128 15.92 8.16 -19.72
C ASN A 128 16.45 6.74 -19.67
N TYR A 129 16.01 5.88 -20.58
CA TYR A 129 16.52 4.52 -20.72
C TYR A 129 18.03 4.53 -20.96
N LYS A 130 18.54 5.44 -21.80
CA LYS A 130 19.98 5.57 -22.05
C LYS A 130 20.77 5.98 -20.80
N LYS A 131 20.17 6.75 -19.88
CA LYS A 131 20.81 7.13 -18.61
C LYS A 131 21.18 5.92 -17.74
N LEU A 132 20.50 4.77 -17.89
CA LEU A 132 20.83 3.56 -17.14
C LEU A 132 22.24 3.03 -17.42
N LYS A 133 22.76 3.26 -18.65
CA LYS A 133 24.07 2.77 -19.08
C LYS A 133 25.18 3.27 -18.14
N ASP A 134 25.16 4.58 -17.87
CA ASP A 134 26.22 5.26 -17.13
C ASP A 134 25.92 5.39 -15.63
N TYR A 135 24.74 4.94 -15.17
CA TYR A 135 24.37 5.01 -13.76
C TYR A 135 25.21 4.06 -12.90
N SER A 136 25.96 4.60 -11.95
CA SER A 136 26.87 3.88 -11.05
C SER A 136 26.26 3.54 -9.68
N GLY A 137 25.08 4.06 -9.37
CA GLY A 137 24.39 3.81 -8.10
C GLY A 137 23.76 2.43 -7.99
N GLU A 138 23.18 2.14 -6.83
CA GLU A 138 22.49 0.87 -6.60
C GLU A 138 21.17 0.82 -7.38
N LEU A 139 21.02 -0.24 -8.18
CA LEU A 139 19.80 -0.50 -8.95
C LEU A 139 19.00 -1.67 -8.36
N PRO A 140 17.66 -1.59 -8.33
CA PRO A 140 16.82 -2.75 -8.04
C PRO A 140 17.00 -3.79 -9.15
N ARG A 141 16.72 -5.07 -8.81
CA ARG A 141 16.90 -6.20 -9.72
C ARG A 141 16.26 -5.99 -11.10
N ALA A 142 15.09 -5.35 -11.16
CA ALA A 142 14.41 -5.05 -12.41
C ALA A 142 15.23 -4.11 -13.31
N LEU A 143 15.75 -3.01 -12.78
CA LEU A 143 16.58 -2.07 -13.53
C LEU A 143 17.96 -2.64 -13.86
N LYS A 144 18.54 -3.47 -12.99
CA LYS A 144 19.80 -4.19 -13.29
C LYS A 144 19.65 -5.07 -14.53
N LYS A 145 18.58 -5.87 -14.60
CA LYS A 145 18.28 -6.70 -15.77
C LYS A 145 18.11 -5.87 -17.04
N ILE A 146 17.40 -4.75 -16.96
CA ILE A 146 17.22 -3.84 -18.10
C ILE A 146 18.57 -3.26 -18.55
N LYS A 147 19.43 -2.87 -17.60
CA LYS A 147 20.78 -2.37 -17.86
C LYS A 147 21.68 -3.40 -18.53
N GLU A 148 21.57 -4.67 -18.15
CA GLU A 148 22.33 -5.78 -18.76
C GLU A 148 21.91 -6.07 -20.21
N SER A 149 20.65 -5.82 -20.57
CA SER A 149 20.11 -5.99 -21.93
C SER A 149 20.06 -4.68 -22.73
N LEU A 150 20.78 -3.64 -22.30
CA LEU A 150 20.64 -2.29 -22.81
C LEU A 150 21.22 -2.15 -24.22
N LYS A 151 20.42 -1.59 -25.14
CA LYS A 151 20.84 -1.30 -26.52
C LYS A 151 21.06 0.19 -26.71
N ASP A 152 22.05 0.55 -27.54
CA ASP A 152 22.35 1.95 -27.85
C ASP A 152 21.19 2.65 -28.60
N GLU A 153 20.44 1.88 -29.40
CA GLU A 153 19.22 2.31 -30.10
C GLU A 153 18.03 1.40 -29.71
N PRO A 154 17.32 1.70 -28.61
CA PRO A 154 16.20 0.88 -28.16
C PRO A 154 14.99 1.04 -29.07
N GLN A 155 14.41 -0.08 -29.50
CA GLN A 155 13.09 -0.12 -30.12
C GLN A 155 11.99 -0.15 -29.06
N ASP A 156 10.73 0.04 -29.45
CA ASP A 156 9.63 0.15 -28.49
C ASP A 156 9.45 -1.12 -27.63
N ASN A 157 9.75 -2.30 -28.20
CA ASN A 157 9.77 -3.56 -27.45
C ASN A 157 10.90 -3.60 -26.40
N ASP A 158 12.03 -2.94 -26.64
CA ASP A 158 13.16 -2.86 -25.71
C ASP A 158 12.86 -1.92 -24.52
N LEU A 159 11.92 -0.97 -24.70
CA LEU A 159 11.49 -0.04 -23.65
C LEU A 159 10.36 -0.60 -22.79
N LYS A 160 9.72 -1.71 -23.20
CA LYS A 160 8.52 -2.24 -22.54
C LYS A 160 8.76 -2.49 -21.06
N ASP A 161 9.87 -3.14 -20.71
CA ASP A 161 10.21 -3.47 -19.32
C ASP A 161 10.58 -2.22 -18.51
N PHE A 162 11.22 -1.24 -19.15
CA PHE A 162 11.55 0.04 -18.52
C PHE A 162 10.29 0.86 -18.20
N LYS A 163 9.38 0.99 -19.16
CA LYS A 163 8.07 1.63 -18.96
C LYS A 163 7.25 0.88 -17.92
N ALA A 164 7.25 -0.45 -17.94
CA ALA A 164 6.57 -1.26 -16.94
C ALA A 164 7.16 -1.04 -15.54
N TRP A 165 8.48 -0.87 -15.43
CA TRP A 165 9.12 -0.52 -14.17
C TRP A 165 8.69 0.86 -13.67
N CYS A 166 8.73 1.90 -14.51
CA CYS A 166 8.23 3.24 -14.14
C CYS A 166 6.76 3.20 -13.71
N ASN A 167 5.90 2.51 -14.47
CA ASN A 167 4.46 2.42 -14.21
C ASN A 167 4.11 1.63 -12.94
N SER A 168 4.85 0.56 -12.64
CA SER A 168 4.62 -0.20 -11.39
C SER A 168 5.17 0.54 -10.18
N THR A 169 6.33 1.19 -10.34
CA THR A 169 7.01 1.91 -9.27
C THR A 169 6.27 3.20 -8.93
N SER A 170 5.70 3.89 -9.90
CA SER A 170 4.92 5.13 -9.68
C SER A 170 3.72 4.94 -8.75
N LYS A 171 3.20 3.72 -8.62
CA LYS A 171 2.11 3.37 -7.70
C LYS A 171 2.56 3.12 -6.27
N LYS A 172 3.87 2.98 -6.03
CA LYS A 172 4.40 2.75 -4.68
C LYS A 172 4.25 4.02 -3.83
N PRO A 173 4.18 3.88 -2.51
CA PRO A 173 4.15 5.03 -1.60
C PRO A 173 5.42 5.87 -1.66
N TYR A 174 5.27 7.18 -1.59
CA TYR A 174 6.33 8.13 -1.33
C TYR A 174 6.77 8.04 0.14
N LYS A 175 8.07 7.85 0.37
CA LYS A 175 8.67 7.63 1.69
C LYS A 175 9.71 8.68 2.09
N GLY A 176 9.73 9.81 1.40
CA GLY A 176 10.72 10.87 1.62
C GLY A 176 11.68 11.04 0.45
N LYS A 177 12.42 12.15 0.45
CA LYS A 177 13.31 12.52 -0.67
C LYS A 177 14.55 11.63 -0.75
N ASP A 178 14.94 11.06 0.38
CA ASP A 178 16.11 10.19 0.50
C ASP A 178 15.78 8.71 0.23
N ASP A 179 14.50 8.37 -0.01
CA ASP A 179 14.12 7.02 -0.42
C ASP A 179 14.69 6.72 -1.81
N SER A 180 15.46 5.63 -1.89
CA SER A 180 16.13 5.24 -3.14
C SER A 180 15.15 4.98 -4.28
N THR A 181 13.93 4.51 -3.99
CA THR A 181 12.91 4.30 -5.03
C THR A 181 12.43 5.64 -5.59
N PHE A 182 12.23 6.64 -4.73
CA PHE A 182 11.88 7.99 -5.18
C PHE A 182 13.01 8.62 -6.01
N GLN A 183 14.26 8.55 -5.55
CA GLN A 183 15.42 9.09 -6.29
C GLN A 183 15.59 8.43 -7.68
N LEU A 184 15.41 7.11 -7.76
CA LEU A 184 15.46 6.38 -9.03
C LEU A 184 14.31 6.78 -9.96
N MET A 185 13.10 6.97 -9.43
CA MET A 185 11.97 7.48 -10.21
C MET A 185 12.24 8.90 -10.71
N GLU A 186 12.84 9.77 -9.90
CA GLU A 186 13.22 11.11 -10.33
C GLU A 186 14.28 11.10 -11.44
N THR A 187 15.22 10.15 -11.35
CA THR A 187 16.31 10.01 -12.32
C THR A 187 15.84 9.46 -13.66
N PHE A 188 14.97 8.44 -13.62
CA PHE A 188 14.68 7.61 -14.79
C PHE A 188 13.24 7.75 -15.33
N CYS A 189 12.31 8.30 -14.57
CA CYS A 189 10.91 8.36 -14.99
C CYS A 189 10.38 9.79 -15.11
N LYS A 190 11.20 10.82 -14.90
CA LYS A 190 10.82 12.22 -15.16
C LYS A 190 11.12 12.62 -16.60
N LYS A 191 10.32 13.52 -17.16
CA LYS A 191 10.56 14.18 -18.47
C LYS A 191 11.91 14.88 -18.48
#